data_AF-H1LUP9-F1
#
_entry.id   AF-H1LUP9-F1
#
_cell.length_a   1.000
_cell.length_b   1.000
_cell.length_c   1.000
_cell.angle_alpha   90.00
_cell.angle_beta   90.00
_cell.angle_gamma   90.00
#
_symmetry.space_group_name_H-M   'P 1'
#
loop_
_entity.id
_entity.type
_entity.pdbx_description
1 polymer ?
#
loop_
_entity_poly.entity_id
_entity_poly.type
_entity_poly.pdbx_seq_one_letter_code
_entity_poly.pdbx_strand_id
1 'polypeptide(L)'
;MKKILNLTITTCIALAIVGCGGTNNTKESASTEQTSTTVESTVAESTSKSVSDAKETTYPVTVTTYDADGKEISQVFDKAPERVITNNLSSTELLIDLGLQDKIVGMLNPDNEVNSDYAAAISSIPHIGDKKSVSKEVVLSNTPDILIGRNMMFSDKSLGSVDTWNQNGVPVYTQKASVSNMKQSLESVIDDVKNIGIIFNIQDKANAYANELQKRIDAVTAANKANAGELKNALIMCAYNDQTFGAYKSALQEYS
;
A
#
# COMPACT_ATOMS: atom_id res chain seq x y z
N MET A 1 -34.45 -33.45 -40.38
CA MET A 1 -33.97 -33.40 -41.77
C MET A 1 -32.57 -32.80 -41.77
N LYS A 2 -31.62 -33.47 -42.43
CA LYS A 2 -30.23 -33.04 -42.63
C LYS A 2 -30.17 -31.82 -43.58
N LYS A 3 -29.16 -30.95 -43.39
CA LYS A 3 -28.06 -30.57 -44.34
C LYS A 3 -27.58 -29.13 -44.03
N ILE A 4 -26.36 -28.95 -43.51
CA ILE A 4 -25.09 -28.66 -44.20
C ILE A 4 -25.05 -27.25 -44.82
N LEU A 5 -24.15 -26.38 -44.34
CA LEU A 5 -23.19 -25.71 -45.23
C LEU A 5 -21.93 -25.24 -44.47
N ASN A 6 -20.80 -25.77 -44.92
CA ASN A 6 -19.43 -25.40 -44.57
C ASN A 6 -18.98 -24.17 -45.38
N LEU A 7 -18.04 -23.39 -44.86
CA LEU A 7 -16.93 -22.90 -45.68
C LEU A 7 -15.69 -22.58 -44.81
N THR A 8 -14.72 -23.49 -44.89
CA THR A 8 -13.29 -23.34 -44.54
C THR A 8 -12.51 -22.79 -45.74
N ILE A 9 -11.28 -22.29 -45.49
CA ILE A 9 -9.99 -22.48 -46.23
C ILE A 9 -9.13 -21.19 -46.12
N THR A 10 -8.04 -21.16 -45.32
CA THR A 10 -6.65 -21.65 -45.55
C THR A 10 -5.73 -20.48 -45.95
N THR A 11 -4.86 -19.99 -45.04
CA THR A 11 -3.41 -20.28 -44.91
C THR A 11 -2.52 -19.74 -46.03
N CYS A 12 -1.49 -18.96 -45.67
CA CYS A 12 -0.14 -19.06 -46.27
C CYS A 12 0.93 -18.51 -45.31
N ILE A 13 1.90 -19.36 -44.99
CA ILE A 13 3.13 -19.13 -44.23
C ILE A 13 4.25 -18.76 -45.23
N ALA A 14 5.17 -17.87 -44.84
CA ALA A 14 6.54 -17.88 -45.41
C ALA A 14 7.56 -17.37 -44.38
N LEU A 15 8.52 -18.25 -44.06
CA LEU A 15 9.80 -17.98 -43.39
C LEU A 15 10.84 -17.56 -44.44
N ALA A 16 11.78 -16.70 -44.07
CA ALA A 16 13.09 -16.63 -44.73
C ALA A 16 14.20 -16.40 -43.70
N ILE A 17 15.16 -17.32 -43.73
CA ILE A 17 16.43 -17.31 -43.01
C ILE A 17 17.49 -17.02 -44.09
N VAL A 18 18.40 -16.08 -43.86
CA VAL A 18 19.61 -15.90 -44.70
C VAL A 18 20.80 -15.72 -43.78
N GLY A 19 21.85 -16.52 -44.03
CA GLY A 19 23.13 -16.46 -43.34
C GLY A 19 24.33 -16.34 -44.29
N CYS A 20 25.45 -15.96 -43.66
CA CYS A 20 26.87 -16.17 -43.97
C CYS A 20 27.63 -15.43 -45.08
N GLY A 21 28.82 -14.94 -44.66
CA GLY A 21 30.06 -14.80 -45.43
C GLY A 21 30.48 -13.33 -45.65
N GLY A 22 31.64 -12.82 -45.25
CA GLY A 22 32.89 -13.37 -44.70
C GLY A 22 34.07 -12.56 -45.27
N THR A 23 35.00 -12.08 -44.45
CA THR A 23 36.43 -11.96 -44.82
C THR A 23 37.29 -11.62 -43.59
N ASN A 24 38.23 -12.51 -43.34
CA ASN A 24 39.29 -12.38 -42.35
C ASN A 24 40.35 -11.38 -42.82
N ASN A 25 40.99 -10.67 -41.88
CA ASN A 25 42.43 -10.49 -41.98
C ASN A 25 43.09 -10.58 -40.60
N THR A 26 44.23 -11.26 -40.65
CA THR A 26 44.94 -11.95 -39.58
C THR A 26 45.99 -11.06 -38.91
N LYS A 27 46.39 -11.45 -37.67
CA LYS A 27 47.74 -11.35 -37.07
C LYS A 27 48.21 -9.94 -36.66
N GLU A 28 48.91 -9.69 -35.55
CA GLU A 28 49.67 -10.52 -34.62
C GLU A 28 49.95 -9.74 -33.33
N SER A 29 50.33 -10.49 -32.30
CA SER A 29 50.67 -10.13 -30.91
C SER A 29 51.94 -9.28 -30.76
N ALA A 30 52.02 -8.39 -29.75
CA ALA A 30 53.09 -8.38 -28.73
C ALA A 30 53.05 -7.16 -27.76
N SER A 31 53.10 -7.50 -26.47
CA SER A 31 53.72 -6.83 -25.29
C SER A 31 53.51 -5.34 -24.93
N THR A 32 52.86 -5.18 -23.77
CA THR A 32 53.38 -4.57 -22.51
C THR A 32 53.99 -3.17 -22.53
N GLU A 33 53.32 -2.20 -21.89
CA GLU A 33 53.88 -1.45 -20.74
C GLU A 33 52.81 -0.65 -19.99
N GLN A 34 52.93 -0.66 -18.65
CA GLN A 34 52.10 0.04 -17.68
C GLN A 34 52.29 1.55 -17.76
N THR A 35 51.23 2.35 -17.54
CA THR A 35 51.31 3.58 -16.73
C THR A 35 49.95 3.88 -16.14
N SER A 36 49.95 3.98 -14.81
CA SER A 36 48.83 4.30 -13.92
C SER A 36 48.25 5.68 -14.20
N THR A 37 46.93 5.80 -14.22
CA THR A 37 46.25 7.06 -13.89
C THR A 37 44.98 6.75 -13.12
N THR A 38 45.06 6.99 -11.81
CA THR A 38 43.96 6.97 -10.85
C THR A 38 42.91 8.00 -11.26
N VAL A 39 41.71 7.56 -11.60
CA VAL A 39 40.52 8.41 -11.68
C VAL A 39 39.63 8.06 -10.51
N GLU A 40 39.61 8.99 -9.57
CA GLU A 40 38.84 9.04 -8.34
C GLU A 40 37.34 9.04 -8.66
N SER A 41 36.71 7.87 -8.56
CA SER A 41 35.26 7.73 -8.55
C SER A 41 34.76 8.04 -7.16
N THR A 42 34.22 9.24 -6.97
CA THR A 42 33.42 9.60 -5.80
C THR A 42 32.05 8.92 -5.91
N VAL A 43 31.98 7.70 -5.38
CA VAL A 43 30.70 7.02 -5.13
C VAL A 43 30.04 7.74 -3.97
N ALA A 44 28.97 8.47 -4.26
CA ALA A 44 28.08 9.03 -3.25
C ALA A 44 27.46 7.88 -2.45
N GLU A 45 27.92 7.74 -1.23
CA GLU A 45 27.43 6.82 -0.23
C GLU A 45 26.02 7.27 0.18
N SER A 46 25.00 6.65 -0.43
CA SER A 46 23.61 6.72 0.03
C SER A 46 23.54 6.10 1.42
N THR A 47 23.74 6.94 2.43
CA THR A 47 23.48 6.63 3.82
C THR A 47 21.98 6.45 3.98
N SER A 48 21.53 5.20 4.02
CA SER A 48 20.20 4.81 4.50
C SER A 48 20.14 5.11 6.00
N LYS A 49 19.86 6.38 6.33
CA LYS A 49 19.45 6.77 7.68
C LYS A 49 18.00 6.33 7.84
N SER A 50 17.71 5.55 8.89
CA SER A 50 16.35 5.24 9.33
C SER A 50 15.56 6.54 9.50
N VAL A 51 14.62 6.76 8.58
CA VAL A 51 13.80 7.97 8.46
C VAL A 51 12.79 8.10 9.61
N SER A 52 12.70 7.09 10.50
CA SER A 52 11.68 7.03 11.56
C SER A 52 11.89 8.01 12.73
N ASP A 53 13.11 8.54 12.91
CA ASP A 53 13.46 9.36 14.09
C ASP A 53 13.78 10.84 13.76
N ALA A 54 13.64 11.25 12.49
CA ALA A 54 13.80 12.65 12.11
C ALA A 54 12.55 13.45 12.53
N LYS A 55 12.76 14.61 13.18
CA LYS A 55 11.68 15.51 13.63
C LYS A 55 10.88 16.13 12.49
N GLU A 56 11.51 16.28 11.32
CA GLU A 56 10.89 16.82 10.12
C GLU A 56 11.20 15.94 8.92
N THR A 57 10.26 15.89 7.98
CA THR A 57 10.39 15.20 6.70
C THR A 57 11.08 16.10 5.69
N THR A 58 12.19 15.63 5.14
CA THR A 58 12.78 16.22 3.93
C THR A 58 12.12 15.59 2.71
N TYR A 59 11.52 16.42 1.86
CA TYR A 59 10.90 15.98 0.61
C TYR A 59 11.87 16.16 -0.59
N PRO A 60 11.78 15.32 -1.65
CA PRO A 60 10.86 14.20 -1.78
C PRO A 60 11.18 13.07 -0.80
N VAL A 61 10.13 12.45 -0.25
CA VAL A 61 10.27 11.30 0.66
C VAL A 61 9.70 10.05 0.02
N THR A 62 10.43 8.95 0.16
CA THR A 62 9.98 7.64 -0.32
C THR A 62 9.49 6.80 0.85
N VAL A 63 8.28 6.28 0.74
CA VAL A 63 7.67 5.39 1.74
C VAL A 63 7.30 4.07 1.08
N THR A 64 7.53 2.98 1.81
CA THR A 64 7.09 1.64 1.40
C THR A 64 5.60 1.47 1.65
N THR A 65 4.88 0.99 0.65
CA THR A 65 3.46 0.58 0.74
C THR A 65 3.23 -0.67 -0.11
N TYR A 66 1.97 -1.00 -0.41
CA TYR A 66 1.58 -2.24 -1.08
C TYR A 66 0.59 -1.97 -2.22
N ASP A 67 0.64 -2.76 -3.27
CA ASP A 67 -0.42 -2.78 -4.29
C ASP A 67 -1.63 -3.63 -3.83
N ALA A 68 -2.65 -3.74 -4.69
CA ALA A 68 -3.84 -4.53 -4.39
C ALA A 68 -3.57 -6.02 -4.17
N ASP A 69 -2.51 -6.55 -4.79
CA ASP A 69 -2.07 -7.93 -4.63
C ASP A 69 -1.16 -8.10 -3.39
N GLY A 70 -0.91 -7.03 -2.63
CA GLY A 70 -0.08 -7.04 -1.43
C GLY A 70 1.42 -7.11 -1.72
N LYS A 71 1.84 -6.83 -2.96
CA LYS A 71 3.26 -6.70 -3.30
C LYS A 71 3.77 -5.36 -2.80
N GLU A 72 4.94 -5.39 -2.18
CA GLU A 72 5.64 -4.19 -1.73
C GLU A 72 6.02 -3.27 -2.90
N ILE A 73 5.71 -1.98 -2.76
CA ILE A 73 6.02 -0.93 -3.73
C ILE A 73 6.54 0.31 -3.01
N SER A 74 7.31 1.14 -3.71
CA SER A 74 7.76 2.44 -3.21
C SER A 74 6.87 3.55 -3.74
N GLN A 75 6.46 4.45 -2.86
CA GLN A 75 5.69 5.66 -3.19
C GLN A 75 6.50 6.89 -2.83
N VAL A 76 6.58 7.82 -3.78
CA VAL A 76 7.31 9.08 -3.61
C VAL A 76 6.29 10.18 -3.37
N PHE A 77 6.52 10.97 -2.33
CA PHE A 77 5.76 12.16 -2.02
C PHE A 77 6.69 13.36 -2.17
N ASP A 78 6.34 14.30 -3.06
CA ASP A 78 7.19 15.47 -3.35
C ASP A 78 7.03 16.60 -2.32
N LYS A 79 5.97 16.54 -1.51
CA LYS A 79 5.63 17.49 -0.45
C LYS A 79 4.67 16.85 0.55
N ALA A 80 4.46 17.49 1.69
CA ALA A 80 3.37 17.14 2.59
C ALA A 80 2.01 17.29 1.86
N PRO A 81 1.14 16.26 1.87
CA PRO A 81 -0.16 16.36 1.23
C PRO A 81 -1.09 17.35 1.95
N GLU A 82 -1.99 17.96 1.19
CA GLU A 82 -2.97 18.93 1.66
C GLU A 82 -4.42 18.53 1.32
N ARG A 83 -4.61 17.54 0.44
CA ARG A 83 -5.92 17.16 -0.11
C ARG A 83 -6.05 15.65 -0.21
N VAL A 84 -6.54 15.06 0.87
CA VAL A 84 -6.63 13.61 1.06
C VAL A 84 -8.02 13.09 0.70
N ILE A 85 -8.05 11.97 0.01
CA ILE A 85 -9.25 11.13 -0.06
C ILE A 85 -9.01 9.79 0.63
N THR A 86 -9.94 9.36 1.47
CA THR A 86 -9.89 8.06 2.16
C THR A 86 -10.87 7.04 1.57
N ASN A 87 -10.44 5.79 1.42
CA ASN A 87 -11.29 4.73 0.85
C ASN A 87 -12.00 3.84 1.89
N ASN A 88 -11.71 4.03 3.18
CA ASN A 88 -12.29 3.27 4.29
C ASN A 88 -12.34 4.10 5.58
N LEU A 89 -13.24 3.68 6.48
CA LEU A 89 -13.49 4.35 7.75
C LEU A 89 -12.24 4.43 8.64
N SER A 90 -11.52 3.32 8.83
CA SER A 90 -10.35 3.28 9.71
C SER A 90 -9.20 4.19 9.27
N SER A 91 -9.08 4.50 7.97
CA SER A 91 -8.12 5.52 7.50
C SER A 91 -8.59 6.93 7.84
N THR A 92 -9.88 7.18 7.73
CA THR A 92 -10.48 8.47 8.08
C THR A 92 -10.31 8.77 9.57
N GLU A 93 -10.65 7.80 10.43
CA GLU A 93 -10.51 7.91 11.89
C GLU A 93 -9.05 8.13 12.30
N LEU A 94 -8.11 7.39 11.69
CA LEU A 94 -6.68 7.57 11.95
C LEU A 94 -6.18 8.98 11.58
N LEU A 95 -6.63 9.53 10.45
CA LEU A 95 -6.27 10.90 10.07
C LEU A 95 -6.89 11.93 11.04
N ILE A 96 -8.10 11.69 11.55
CA ILE A 96 -8.73 12.54 12.58
C ILE A 96 -7.91 12.50 13.87
N ASP A 97 -7.52 11.33 14.37
CA ASP A 97 -6.66 11.18 15.56
C ASP A 97 -5.33 11.94 15.39
N LEU A 98 -4.75 11.85 14.19
CA LEU A 98 -3.53 12.56 13.82
C LEU A 98 -3.75 14.05 13.53
N GLY A 99 -4.98 14.57 13.64
CA GLY A 99 -5.30 16.00 13.48
C GLY A 99 -5.20 16.49 12.04
N LEU A 100 -5.41 15.59 11.10
CA LEU A 100 -5.37 15.84 9.65
C LEU A 100 -6.78 15.95 9.06
N GLN A 101 -7.82 16.07 9.89
CA GLN A 101 -9.23 16.16 9.45
C GLN A 101 -9.43 17.25 8.40
N ASP A 102 -8.84 18.44 8.59
CA ASP A 102 -8.98 19.58 7.68
C ASP A 102 -8.39 19.34 6.29
N LYS A 103 -7.53 18.33 6.14
CA LYS A 103 -6.95 17.93 4.84
C LYS A 103 -7.81 16.91 4.11
N ILE A 104 -8.84 16.35 4.73
CA ILE A 104 -9.70 15.33 4.11
C ILE A 104 -10.74 16.03 3.23
N VAL A 105 -10.51 16.01 1.92
CA VAL A 105 -11.39 16.63 0.93
C VAL A 105 -12.49 15.69 0.45
N GLY A 106 -12.40 14.40 0.80
CA GLY A 106 -13.47 13.45 0.56
C GLY A 106 -13.22 12.08 1.22
N MET A 107 -14.29 11.37 1.52
CA MET A 107 -14.23 9.98 1.96
C MET A 107 -15.27 9.14 1.23
N LEU A 108 -14.97 7.87 1.02
CA LEU A 108 -15.99 6.90 0.59
C LEU A 108 -16.95 6.58 1.73
N ASN A 109 -18.18 6.23 1.36
CA ASN A 109 -19.21 5.89 2.33
C ASN A 109 -18.76 4.75 3.27
N PRO A 110 -18.91 4.92 4.59
CA PRO A 110 -18.75 3.84 5.55
C PRO A 110 -19.72 2.67 5.26
N ASP A 111 -19.35 1.45 5.65
CA ASP A 111 -20.24 0.27 5.47
C ASP A 111 -21.49 0.33 6.36
N ASN A 112 -21.37 0.98 7.52
CA ASN A 112 -22.41 1.10 8.53
C ASN A 112 -22.47 2.55 9.03
N GLU A 113 -23.60 2.91 9.66
CA GLU A 113 -23.72 4.18 10.38
C GLU A 113 -22.62 4.31 11.44
N VAL A 114 -22.01 5.51 11.52
CA VAL A 114 -20.93 5.78 12.46
C VAL A 114 -21.51 6.38 13.73
N ASN A 115 -21.66 5.54 14.75
CA ASN A 115 -22.21 5.90 16.07
C ASN A 115 -21.12 6.03 17.15
N SER A 116 -19.87 6.26 16.75
CA SER A 116 -18.71 6.44 17.62
C SER A 116 -18.47 7.93 17.92
N ASP A 117 -17.44 8.22 18.73
CA ASP A 117 -16.99 9.59 19.00
C ASP A 117 -16.58 10.36 17.72
N TYR A 118 -16.37 9.66 16.60
CA TYR A 118 -16.07 10.26 15.29
C TYR A 118 -17.30 10.72 14.51
N ALA A 119 -18.53 10.42 14.95
CA ALA A 119 -19.76 10.67 14.20
C ALA A 119 -19.87 12.11 13.68
N ALA A 120 -19.62 13.09 14.55
CA ALA A 120 -19.68 14.50 14.19
C ALA A 120 -18.59 14.87 13.17
N ALA A 121 -17.35 14.45 13.40
CA ALA A 121 -16.23 14.71 12.49
C ALA A 121 -16.48 14.10 11.10
N ILE A 122 -16.90 12.83 11.04
CA ILE A 122 -17.19 12.14 9.78
C ILE A 122 -18.35 12.78 9.04
N SER A 123 -19.42 13.16 9.74
CA SER A 123 -20.57 13.82 9.11
C SER A 123 -20.22 15.15 8.43
N SER A 124 -19.14 15.80 8.88
CA SER A 124 -18.65 17.06 8.30
C SER A 124 -17.78 16.87 7.05
N ILE A 125 -17.27 15.66 6.81
CA ILE A 125 -16.41 15.35 5.67
C ILE A 125 -17.29 15.07 4.44
N PRO A 126 -16.93 15.58 3.25
CA PRO A 126 -17.64 15.25 2.01
C PRO A 126 -17.64 13.74 1.74
N HIS A 127 -18.83 13.15 1.63
CA HIS A 127 -19.02 11.76 1.23
C HIS A 127 -19.11 11.69 -0.30
N ILE A 128 -18.09 11.14 -0.94
CA ILE A 128 -17.93 11.22 -2.41
C ILE A 128 -18.50 10.00 -3.15
N GLY A 129 -19.10 9.05 -2.42
CA GLY A 129 -19.86 7.94 -3.00
C GLY A 129 -19.54 6.58 -2.39
N ASP A 130 -20.29 5.58 -2.86
CA ASP A 130 -20.12 4.19 -2.42
C ASP A 130 -18.88 3.56 -3.03
N LYS A 131 -18.19 2.77 -2.22
CA LYS A 131 -16.98 2.04 -2.64
C LYS A 131 -17.17 1.08 -3.83
N LYS A 132 -18.42 0.74 -4.16
CA LYS A 132 -18.78 -0.14 -5.29
C LYS A 132 -19.08 0.61 -6.59
N SER A 133 -19.34 1.91 -6.54
CA SER A 133 -19.86 2.67 -7.68
C SER A 133 -19.21 4.03 -7.91
N VAL A 134 -18.40 4.52 -6.96
CA VAL A 134 -17.62 5.75 -7.13
C VAL A 134 -16.72 5.64 -8.36
N SER A 135 -16.76 6.66 -9.22
CA SER A 135 -15.93 6.70 -10.43
C SER A 135 -14.62 7.45 -10.19
N LYS A 136 -13.61 7.20 -11.04
CA LYS A 136 -12.32 7.91 -10.97
C LYS A 136 -12.49 9.40 -11.23
N GLU A 137 -13.42 9.78 -12.11
CA GLU A 137 -13.73 11.17 -12.43
C GLU A 137 -14.29 11.91 -11.21
N VAL A 138 -15.14 11.25 -10.41
CA VAL A 138 -15.65 11.81 -9.14
C VAL A 138 -14.49 12.05 -8.17
N VAL A 139 -13.61 11.07 -7.99
CA VAL A 139 -12.41 11.22 -7.14
C VAL A 139 -11.53 12.38 -7.63
N LEU A 140 -11.21 12.44 -8.92
CA LEU A 140 -10.37 13.50 -9.51
C LEU A 140 -11.01 14.89 -9.45
N SER A 141 -12.34 14.99 -9.50
CA SER A 141 -13.05 16.27 -9.40
C SER A 141 -12.87 16.97 -8.05
N ASN A 142 -12.48 16.22 -7.01
CA ASN A 142 -12.13 16.75 -5.69
C ASN A 142 -10.65 17.19 -5.61
N THR A 143 -9.90 17.08 -6.71
CA THR A 143 -8.49 17.45 -6.84
C THR A 143 -7.60 16.95 -5.68
N PRO A 144 -7.61 15.63 -5.37
CA PRO A 144 -6.76 15.08 -4.32
C PRO A 144 -5.28 15.14 -4.73
N ASP A 145 -4.41 15.27 -3.73
CA ASP A 145 -2.96 15.09 -3.90
C ASP A 145 -2.44 13.82 -3.22
N ILE A 146 -3.30 13.06 -2.55
CA ILE A 146 -3.03 11.69 -2.08
C ILE A 146 -4.34 10.91 -1.91
N LEU A 147 -4.30 9.59 -2.19
CA LEU A 147 -5.32 8.65 -1.76
C LEU A 147 -4.79 7.75 -0.65
N ILE A 148 -5.60 7.52 0.39
CA ILE A 148 -5.23 6.68 1.54
C ILE A 148 -6.29 5.60 1.77
N GLY A 149 -5.86 4.35 1.98
CA GLY A 149 -6.79 3.36 2.49
C GLY A 149 -6.38 1.90 2.39
N ARG A 150 -7.39 1.03 2.28
CA ARG A 150 -7.22 -0.42 2.11
C ARG A 150 -6.58 -0.74 0.76
N ASN A 151 -5.57 -1.61 0.77
CA ASN A 151 -4.79 -1.95 -0.42
C ASN A 151 -5.65 -2.56 -1.54
N MET A 152 -6.53 -3.51 -1.23
CA MET A 152 -7.37 -4.22 -2.23
C MET A 152 -8.30 -3.29 -3.02
N MET A 153 -8.62 -2.11 -2.47
CA MET A 153 -9.46 -1.11 -3.14
C MET A 153 -8.74 -0.43 -4.31
N PHE A 154 -7.40 -0.44 -4.32
CA PHE A 154 -6.57 0.12 -5.38
C PHE A 154 -6.26 -0.91 -6.47
N SER A 155 -7.34 -1.43 -7.07
CA SER A 155 -7.30 -2.37 -8.20
C SER A 155 -8.19 -1.86 -9.33
N ASP A 156 -7.96 -2.34 -10.55
CA ASP A 156 -8.76 -1.94 -11.74
C ASP A 156 -10.24 -2.35 -11.63
N LYS A 157 -10.56 -3.29 -10.74
CA LYS A 157 -11.94 -3.73 -10.45
C LYS A 157 -12.66 -2.84 -9.44
N SER A 158 -11.98 -1.83 -8.90
CA SER A 158 -12.42 -0.98 -7.81
C SER A 158 -12.06 0.48 -8.14
N LEU A 159 -11.27 1.17 -7.31
CA LEU A 159 -10.92 2.58 -7.52
C LEU A 159 -9.92 2.81 -8.66
N GLY A 160 -9.27 1.76 -9.16
CA GLY A 160 -8.12 1.83 -10.05
C GLY A 160 -6.83 1.45 -9.33
N SER A 161 -5.91 0.85 -10.08
CA SER A 161 -4.57 0.47 -9.60
C SER A 161 -3.76 1.65 -9.08
N VAL A 162 -2.81 1.39 -8.18
CA VAL A 162 -1.83 2.39 -7.72
C VAL A 162 -1.13 3.07 -8.89
N ASP A 163 -0.72 2.30 -9.90
CA ASP A 163 -0.07 2.83 -11.10
C ASP A 163 -0.98 3.79 -11.89
N THR A 164 -2.27 3.49 -11.99
CA THR A 164 -3.25 4.39 -12.63
C THR A 164 -3.28 5.74 -11.91
N TRP A 165 -3.28 5.74 -10.57
CA TRP A 165 -3.31 6.97 -9.78
C TRP A 165 -2.01 7.75 -9.89
N ASN A 166 -0.85 7.07 -9.83
CA ASN A 166 0.46 7.69 -10.04
C ASN A 166 0.56 8.37 -11.42
N GLN A 167 0.05 7.73 -12.48
CA GLN A 167 0.01 8.32 -13.84
C GLN A 167 -0.84 9.59 -13.91
N ASN A 168 -1.80 9.76 -13.01
CA ASN A 168 -2.62 10.96 -12.86
C ASN A 168 -2.02 11.96 -11.86
N GLY A 169 -0.79 11.73 -11.37
CA GLY A 169 -0.12 12.60 -10.41
C GLY A 169 -0.67 12.54 -8.99
N VAL A 170 -1.41 11.48 -8.64
CA VAL A 170 -1.98 11.27 -7.30
C VAL A 170 -1.32 10.05 -6.66
N PRO A 171 -0.32 10.23 -5.78
CA PRO A 171 0.27 9.11 -5.05
C PRO A 171 -0.75 8.43 -4.13
N VAL A 172 -0.48 7.18 -3.79
CA VAL A 172 -1.36 6.32 -2.99
C VAL A 172 -0.61 5.79 -1.78
N TYR A 173 -1.17 5.94 -0.58
CA TYR A 173 -0.72 5.21 0.59
C TYR A 173 -1.72 4.12 0.97
N THR A 174 -1.32 2.86 0.86
CA THR A 174 -2.11 1.73 1.36
C THR A 174 -1.66 1.33 2.76
N GLN A 175 -2.61 1.02 3.63
CA GLN A 175 -2.33 0.60 5.00
C GLN A 175 -1.74 -0.81 5.02
N LYS A 176 -0.56 -0.98 5.61
CA LYS A 176 0.07 -2.30 5.84
C LYS A 176 -0.84 -3.22 6.63
N ALA A 177 -1.57 -2.68 7.61
CA ALA A 177 -2.55 -3.42 8.41
C ALA A 177 -3.74 -3.96 7.59
N SER A 178 -3.92 -3.51 6.34
CA SER A 178 -4.98 -3.99 5.44
C SER A 178 -4.58 -5.12 4.51
N VAL A 179 -3.29 -5.44 4.40
CA VAL A 179 -2.74 -6.40 3.42
C VAL A 179 -3.04 -7.83 3.85
N SER A 180 -3.90 -8.53 3.12
CA SER A 180 -4.45 -9.83 3.57
C SER A 180 -3.55 -11.05 3.33
N ASN A 181 -2.51 -10.94 2.51
CA ASN A 181 -1.63 -12.05 2.12
C ASN A 181 -0.26 -12.05 2.83
N MET A 182 -0.12 -11.24 3.88
CA MET A 182 1.05 -11.24 4.76
C MET A 182 0.64 -11.53 6.21
N LYS A 183 1.61 -11.96 7.03
CA LYS A 183 1.37 -12.15 8.47
C LYS A 183 1.08 -10.79 9.10
N GLN A 184 -0.14 -10.62 9.60
CA GLN A 184 -0.55 -9.41 10.29
C GLN A 184 -0.20 -9.43 11.76
N SER A 185 0.12 -8.26 12.30
CA SER A 185 0.38 -8.03 13.71
C SER A 185 -0.08 -6.62 14.11
N LEU A 186 -0.18 -6.35 15.41
CA LEU A 186 -0.60 -5.02 15.89
C LEU A 186 0.44 -3.95 15.54
N GLU A 187 1.70 -4.36 15.39
CA GLU A 187 2.80 -3.51 14.92
C GLU A 187 2.56 -2.96 13.51
N SER A 188 1.80 -3.65 12.65
CA SER A 188 1.42 -3.11 11.33
C SER A 188 0.67 -1.77 11.45
N VAL A 189 -0.16 -1.61 12.49
CA VAL A 189 -0.90 -0.35 12.73
C VAL A 189 0.06 0.74 13.20
N ILE A 190 1.05 0.40 14.01
CA ILE A 190 2.09 1.34 14.48
C ILE A 190 2.94 1.82 13.30
N ASP A 191 3.30 0.92 12.39
CA ASP A 191 4.02 1.26 11.17
C ASP A 191 3.19 2.21 10.30
N ASP A 192 1.89 1.95 10.15
CA ASP A 192 0.97 2.82 9.41
C ASP A 192 0.90 4.23 9.99
N VAL A 193 0.81 4.35 11.33
CA VAL A 193 0.83 5.64 12.04
C VAL A 193 2.12 6.40 11.74
N LYS A 194 3.28 5.73 11.85
CA LYS A 194 4.60 6.35 11.62
C LYS A 194 4.79 6.79 10.16
N ASN A 195 4.38 5.96 9.20
CA ASN A 195 4.45 6.30 7.79
C ASN A 195 3.58 7.51 7.45
N ILE A 196 2.35 7.59 7.98
CA ILE A 196 1.51 8.78 7.83
C ILE A 196 2.20 9.99 8.48
N GLY A 197 2.83 9.79 9.64
CA GLY A 197 3.68 10.79 10.28
C GLY A 197 4.72 11.39 9.35
N ILE A 198 5.48 10.53 8.67
CA ILE A 198 6.49 10.93 7.68
C ILE A 198 5.84 11.62 6.47
N ILE A 199 4.77 11.04 5.90
CA ILE A 199 4.10 11.56 4.69
C ILE A 199 3.59 12.99 4.92
N PHE A 200 3.00 13.28 6.08
CA PHE A 200 2.39 14.58 6.39
C PHE A 200 3.30 15.54 7.18
N ASN A 201 4.56 15.14 7.46
CA ASN A 201 5.49 15.92 8.28
C ASN A 201 4.94 16.23 9.71
N ILE A 202 4.38 15.21 10.37
CA ILE A 202 3.81 15.29 11.73
C ILE A 202 4.38 14.21 12.66
N GLN A 203 5.65 13.86 12.49
CA GLN A 203 6.33 12.78 13.21
C GLN A 203 6.19 12.88 14.71
N ASP A 204 6.26 14.08 15.31
CA ASP A 204 6.09 14.25 16.76
C ASP A 204 4.73 13.72 17.23
N LYS A 205 3.64 14.08 16.53
CA LYS A 205 2.29 13.63 16.87
C LYS A 205 2.09 12.14 16.56
N ALA A 206 2.57 11.69 15.40
CA ALA A 206 2.49 10.28 15.01
C ALA A 206 3.28 9.37 15.96
N ASN A 207 4.50 9.76 16.33
CA ASN A 207 5.34 9.02 17.27
C ASN A 207 4.75 9.01 18.68
N ALA A 208 4.13 10.12 19.13
CA ALA A 208 3.41 10.13 20.40
C ALA A 208 2.27 9.10 20.41
N TYR A 209 1.44 9.06 19.35
CA TYR A 209 0.35 8.10 19.23
C TYR A 209 0.84 6.65 19.08
N ALA A 210 1.85 6.42 18.23
CA ALA A 210 2.51 5.13 18.07
C ALA A 210 3.06 4.60 19.41
N ASN A 211 3.66 5.46 20.23
CA ASN A 211 4.17 5.09 21.56
C ASN A 211 3.04 4.75 22.54
N GLU A 212 1.89 5.42 22.45
CA GLU A 212 0.71 5.05 23.24
C GLU A 212 0.19 3.67 22.86
N LEU A 213 0.06 3.39 21.56
CA LEU A 213 -0.33 2.08 21.05
C LEU A 213 0.64 0.99 21.51
N GLN A 214 1.95 1.23 21.40
CA GLN A 214 2.97 0.28 21.85
C GLN A 214 2.86 0.01 23.36
N LYS A 215 2.70 1.06 24.19
CA LYS A 215 2.53 0.91 25.64
C LYS A 215 1.31 0.04 25.99
N ARG A 216 0.21 0.19 25.25
CA ARG A 216 -1.00 -0.63 25.46
C ARG A 216 -0.73 -2.11 25.12
N ILE A 217 -0.03 -2.38 24.01
CA ILE A 217 0.37 -3.73 23.62
C ILE A 217 1.28 -4.36 24.68
N ASP A 218 2.28 -3.61 25.14
CA ASP A 218 3.25 -4.08 26.14
C ASP A 218 2.57 -4.37 27.47
N ALA A 219 1.65 -3.51 27.92
CA ALA A 219 0.91 -3.69 29.16
C ALA A 219 0.07 -4.98 29.13
N VAL A 220 -0.67 -5.22 28.05
CA VAL A 220 -1.48 -6.45 27.89
C VAL A 220 -0.57 -7.69 27.80
N THR A 221 0.54 -7.60 27.07
CA THR A 221 1.50 -8.71 26.92
C THR A 221 2.16 -9.07 28.25
N ALA A 222 2.56 -8.08 29.04
CA ALA A 222 3.14 -8.27 30.36
C ALA A 222 2.14 -8.89 31.35
N ALA A 223 0.89 -8.39 31.36
CA ALA A 223 -0.18 -8.95 32.17
C ALA A 223 -0.46 -10.42 31.82
N ASN A 224 -0.42 -10.79 30.54
CA ASN A 224 -0.61 -12.18 30.12
C ASN A 224 0.57 -13.09 30.54
N LYS A 225 1.81 -12.62 30.44
CA LYS A 225 2.98 -13.39 30.93
C LYS A 225 2.93 -13.64 32.44
N ALA A 226 2.43 -12.67 33.22
CA ALA A 226 2.23 -12.84 34.66
C ALA A 226 1.14 -13.90 35.00
N ASN A 227 0.25 -14.22 34.05
CA ASN A 227 -0.85 -15.18 34.19
C ASN A 227 -0.65 -16.47 33.37
N ALA A 228 0.61 -16.83 33.04
CA ALA A 228 0.96 -17.89 32.09
C ALA A 228 0.40 -19.30 32.38
N GLY A 229 -0.21 -19.54 33.55
CA GLY A 229 -0.87 -20.80 33.89
C GLY A 229 -2.30 -20.97 33.38
N GLU A 230 -2.93 -19.92 32.81
CA GLU A 230 -4.34 -19.96 32.44
C GLU A 230 -4.61 -19.26 31.08
N LEU A 231 -4.04 -19.79 30.00
CA LEU A 231 -4.38 -19.32 28.65
C LEU A 231 -5.89 -19.42 28.43
N LYS A 232 -6.54 -18.29 28.14
CA LYS A 232 -7.96 -18.24 27.82
C LYS A 232 -8.14 -18.58 26.34
N ASN A 233 -9.01 -19.54 26.04
CA ASN A 233 -9.44 -19.80 24.68
C ASN A 233 -10.36 -18.66 24.21
N ALA A 234 -10.01 -18.02 23.12
CA ALA A 234 -10.80 -16.95 22.51
C ALA A 234 -11.17 -17.34 21.08
N LEU A 235 -12.46 -17.21 20.74
CA LEU A 235 -12.96 -17.34 19.38
C LEU A 235 -13.30 -15.94 18.86
N ILE A 236 -12.64 -15.51 17.79
CA ILE A 236 -12.91 -14.22 17.13
C ILE A 236 -13.85 -14.47 15.96
N MET A 237 -15.03 -13.85 16.00
CA MET A 237 -16.13 -14.09 15.07
C MET A 237 -16.46 -12.79 14.35
N CYS A 238 -16.52 -12.82 13.03
CA CYS A 238 -16.53 -11.62 12.19
C CYS A 238 -17.81 -11.46 11.37
N ALA A 239 -18.64 -12.51 11.34
CA ALA A 239 -20.01 -12.44 10.88
C ALA A 239 -20.85 -13.48 11.63
N TYR A 240 -22.08 -13.12 11.98
CA TYR A 240 -23.09 -14.07 12.39
C TYR A 240 -24.31 -13.89 11.48
N ASN A 241 -24.47 -14.80 10.53
CA ASN A 241 -25.65 -14.85 9.66
C ASN A 241 -26.29 -16.22 9.83
N ASP A 242 -27.58 -16.25 10.17
CA ASP A 242 -28.44 -17.44 10.11
C ASP A 242 -27.78 -18.73 10.68
N GLN A 243 -27.28 -18.66 11.92
CA GLN A 243 -26.61 -19.76 12.64
C GLN A 243 -25.21 -20.15 12.14
N THR A 244 -24.68 -19.48 11.11
CA THR A 244 -23.30 -19.65 10.66
C THR A 244 -22.38 -18.54 11.16
N PHE A 245 -21.22 -18.95 11.66
CA PHE A 245 -20.16 -18.04 12.07
C PHE A 245 -19.13 -17.89 10.97
N GLY A 246 -18.93 -16.66 10.51
CA GLY A 246 -17.76 -16.30 9.73
C GLY A 246 -16.58 -16.10 10.69
N ALA A 247 -15.53 -16.88 10.54
CA ALA A 247 -14.24 -16.62 11.17
C ALA A 247 -13.26 -16.14 10.10
N TYR A 248 -12.43 -15.13 10.41
CA TYR A 248 -11.19 -14.96 9.64
C TYR A 248 -10.36 -16.24 9.81
N LYS A 249 -9.61 -16.63 8.77
CA LYS A 249 -8.71 -17.78 8.80
C LYS A 249 -7.69 -17.58 9.92
N SER A 250 -8.02 -18.06 11.11
CA SER A 250 -7.17 -18.00 12.30
C SER A 250 -6.39 -19.30 12.40
N ALA A 251 -5.23 -19.26 13.05
CA ALA A 251 -4.43 -20.45 13.34
C ALA A 251 -5.13 -21.46 14.29
N LEU A 252 -6.40 -21.21 14.65
CA LEU A 252 -7.24 -22.08 15.49
C LEU A 252 -8.15 -23.02 14.67
N GLN A 253 -7.94 -23.15 13.35
CA GLN A 253 -8.49 -24.30 12.63
C GLN A 253 -7.74 -25.56 13.06
N GLU A 254 -8.26 -26.24 14.09
CA GLU A 254 -7.96 -27.65 14.27
C GLU A 254 -8.44 -28.39 13.02
N TYR A 255 -7.48 -28.98 12.31
CA TYR A 255 -7.76 -29.91 11.23
C TYR A 255 -8.43 -31.14 11.86
N SER A 256 -9.71 -31.35 11.56
CA SER A 256 -10.39 -32.63 11.73
C SER A 256 -9.93 -33.64 10.70
#